data_AF-A0A255QZ48-F1
#
_entry.id   AF-A0A255QZ48-F1
#
_cell.length_a   1.000
_cell.length_b   1.000
_cell.length_c   1.000
_cell.angle_alpha   90.00
_cell.angle_beta   90.00
_cell.angle_gamma   90.00
#
_symmetry.space_group_name_H-M   'P 1'
#
loop_
_entity.id
_entity.type
_entity.pdbx_description
1 polymer ?
#
loop_
_entity_poly.entity_id
_entity_poly.type
_entity_poly.pdbx_seq_one_letter_code
_entity_poly.pdbx_strand_id
1 'polypeptide(L)'
;MPGVSFMNRRNQNRKAVAAVEFAIVAPVLLLLTFACIDYGRALGIRSIVCNAARSGAAYGASHKYTEFSKADWEQAVQNAVLDEFAALPVTETGPTEYALSVTENASGFHRVRIDVGYRFNAIVPWPGLPSELDIRHHVEFNQFR
;
A
#
# COMPACT_ATOMS: atom_id res chain seq x y z
N MET A 1 49.34 43.65 -34.65
CA MET A 1 48.10 43.22 -35.31
C MET A 1 47.37 42.27 -34.37
N PRO A 2 46.14 42.56 -33.87
CA PRO A 2 45.42 41.60 -33.05
C PRO A 2 44.55 40.70 -33.94
N GLY A 3 44.75 39.39 -33.82
CA GLY A 3 43.89 38.38 -34.44
C GLY A 3 42.57 38.26 -33.67
N VAL A 4 41.45 38.47 -34.35
CA VAL A 4 40.12 38.35 -33.77
C VAL A 4 39.76 36.87 -33.73
N SER A 5 39.72 36.27 -32.54
CA SER A 5 39.29 34.88 -32.34
C SER A 5 37.75 34.81 -32.42
N PHE A 6 37.23 34.20 -33.48
CA PHE A 6 35.80 33.89 -33.63
C PHE A 6 35.41 32.76 -32.67
N MET A 7 35.11 33.11 -31.42
CA MET A 7 34.71 32.16 -30.39
C MET A 7 33.31 31.56 -30.67
N ASN A 8 33.29 30.31 -31.13
CA ASN A 8 32.36 29.20 -30.89
C ASN A 8 30.86 29.46 -30.51
N ARG A 9 30.16 30.40 -31.14
CA ARG A 9 28.69 30.62 -30.95
C ARG A 9 27.83 29.39 -31.25
N ARG A 10 28.24 28.55 -32.21
CA ARG A 10 27.47 27.36 -32.64
C ARG A 10 27.31 26.32 -31.54
N ASN A 11 28.32 26.14 -30.69
CA ASN A 11 28.29 25.14 -29.64
C ASN A 11 27.45 25.58 -28.43
N GLN A 12 27.37 26.89 -28.16
CA GLN A 12 26.46 27.42 -27.13
C GLN A 12 24.98 27.35 -27.55
N ASN A 13 24.67 27.63 -28.83
CA ASN A 13 23.29 27.53 -29.32
C ASN A 13 22.73 26.10 -29.22
N ARG A 14 23.54 25.07 -29.51
CA ARG A 14 23.12 23.67 -29.36
C ARG A 14 22.81 23.29 -27.91
N LYS A 15 23.61 23.80 -26.96
CA LYS A 15 23.38 23.57 -25.53
C LYS A 15 22.11 24.27 -25.02
N ALA A 16 21.84 25.48 -25.49
CA ALA A 16 20.64 26.22 -25.13
C ALA A 16 19.36 25.54 -25.66
N VAL A 17 19.38 25.05 -26.90
CA VAL A 17 18.26 24.30 -27.49
C VAL A 17 18.00 23.01 -26.72
N ALA A 18 19.05 22.23 -26.42
CA ALA A 18 18.92 21.01 -25.65
C ALA A 18 18.34 21.24 -24.23
N ALA A 19 18.69 22.37 -23.59
CA ALA A 19 18.11 22.74 -22.30
C ALA A 19 16.60 23.02 -22.39
N VAL A 20 16.15 23.65 -23.48
CA VAL A 20 14.72 23.93 -23.73
C VAL A 20 13.96 22.64 -24.04
N GLU A 21 14.52 21.75 -24.86
CA GLU A 21 13.93 20.43 -25.14
C GLU A 21 13.76 19.63 -23.85
N PHE A 22 14.77 19.61 -22.99
CA PHE A 22 14.68 18.96 -21.68
C PHE A 22 13.63 19.62 -20.78
N ALA A 23 13.53 20.95 -20.76
CA ALA A 23 12.55 21.67 -19.95
C ALA A 23 11.09 21.35 -20.33
N ILE A 24 10.84 20.98 -21.59
CA ILE A 24 9.50 20.57 -22.06
C ILE A 24 9.22 19.09 -21.73
N VAL A 25 10.22 18.23 -21.87
CA VAL A 25 10.06 16.77 -21.64
C VAL A 25 10.09 16.41 -20.15
N ALA A 26 10.92 17.09 -19.35
CA ALA A 26 11.12 16.79 -17.95
C ALA A 26 9.83 16.81 -17.10
N PRO A 27 8.90 17.78 -17.24
CA PRO A 27 7.64 17.79 -16.49
C PRO A 27 6.80 16.53 -16.73
N VAL A 28 6.73 16.05 -17.97
CA VAL A 28 5.98 14.83 -18.32
C VAL A 28 6.65 13.59 -17.73
N LEU A 29 7.99 13.51 -17.82
CA LEU A 29 8.75 12.41 -17.23
C LEU A 29 8.62 12.37 -15.69
N LEU A 30 8.66 13.53 -15.04
CA LEU A 30 8.46 13.63 -13.59
C LEU A 30 7.06 13.19 -13.19
N LEU A 31 6.02 13.63 -13.92
CA LEU A 31 4.64 13.21 -13.69
C LEU A 31 4.51 11.69 -13.78
N LEU A 32 5.03 11.07 -14.85
CA LEU A 32 5.01 9.62 -15.01
C LEU A 32 5.79 8.90 -13.89
N THR A 33 6.92 9.47 -13.46
CA THR A 33 7.72 8.89 -12.38
C THR A 33 6.94 8.89 -11.07
N PHE A 34 6.32 10.01 -10.69
CA PHE A 34 5.51 10.07 -9.48
C PHE A 34 4.25 9.19 -9.57
N ALA A 35 3.62 9.09 -10.74
CA ALA A 35 2.49 8.19 -10.95
C ALA A 35 2.89 6.73 -10.71
N CYS A 36 4.06 6.31 -11.23
CA CYS A 36 4.61 4.99 -10.98
C CYS A 36 4.93 4.76 -9.49
N ILE A 37 5.43 5.77 -8.77
CA ILE A 37 5.73 5.68 -7.34
C ILE A 37 4.45 5.45 -6.53
N ASP A 38 3.41 6.27 -6.72
CA ASP A 38 2.14 6.13 -6.00
C ASP A 38 1.45 4.81 -6.35
N TYR A 39 1.48 4.41 -7.63
CA TYR A 39 0.91 3.14 -8.07
C TYR A 39 1.66 1.94 -7.46
N GLY A 40 2.99 1.98 -7.44
CA GLY A 40 3.82 0.93 -6.83
C GLY A 40 3.55 0.78 -5.33
N ARG A 41 3.44 1.90 -4.59
CA ARG A 41 3.07 1.91 -3.17
C ARG A 41 1.69 1.30 -2.94
N ALA A 42 0.69 1.71 -3.73
CA ALA A 42 -0.68 1.19 -3.60
C ALA A 42 -0.74 -0.34 -3.83
N LEU A 43 -0.02 -0.87 -4.82
CA LEU A 43 0.07 -2.31 -5.07
C LEU A 43 0.77 -3.09 -3.94
N GLY A 44 1.84 -2.51 -3.37
CA GLY A 44 2.52 -3.07 -2.21
C GLY A 44 1.58 -3.19 -1.01
N ILE A 45 0.86 -2.11 -0.68
CA ILE A 45 -0.13 -2.08 0.39
C ILE A 45 -1.24 -3.10 0.16
N ARG A 46 -1.78 -3.20 -1.06
CA ARG A 46 -2.80 -4.20 -1.39
C ARG A 46 -2.32 -5.64 -1.12
N SER A 47 -1.05 -5.93 -1.39
CA SER A 47 -0.46 -7.23 -1.12
C SER A 47 -0.35 -7.49 0.39
N ILE A 48 0.04 -6.48 1.16
CA ILE A 48 0.13 -6.56 2.63
C ILE A 48 -1.24 -6.75 3.25
N VAL A 49 -2.27 -5.98 2.85
CA VAL A 49 -3.65 -6.12 3.35
C VAL A 49 -4.18 -7.53 3.07
N CYS A 50 -3.89 -8.09 1.89
CA CYS A 50 -4.26 -9.47 1.55
C CYS A 50 -3.56 -10.48 2.47
N ASN A 51 -2.26 -10.32 2.69
CA ASN A 51 -1.49 -11.21 3.56
C ASN A 51 -1.95 -11.10 5.02
N ALA A 52 -2.21 -9.90 5.51
CA ALA A 52 -2.71 -9.62 6.85
C ALA A 52 -4.07 -10.30 7.09
N ALA A 53 -5.03 -10.13 6.19
CA ALA A 53 -6.33 -10.79 6.29
C ALA A 53 -6.19 -12.33 6.31
N ARG A 54 -5.30 -12.87 5.46
CA ARG A 54 -5.02 -14.31 5.41
C ARG A 54 -4.34 -14.82 6.69
N SER A 55 -3.35 -14.11 7.21
CA SER A 55 -2.60 -14.47 8.41
C SER A 55 -3.51 -14.53 9.63
N GLY A 56 -4.28 -13.46 9.86
CA GLY A 56 -5.28 -13.44 10.94
C GLY A 56 -6.29 -14.57 10.81
N ALA A 57 -6.80 -14.81 9.60
CA ALA A 57 -7.86 -15.79 9.42
C ALA A 57 -7.32 -17.23 9.50
N ALA A 58 -6.08 -17.46 9.09
CA ALA A 58 -5.37 -18.72 9.33
C ALA A 58 -5.12 -18.96 10.83
N TYR A 59 -4.72 -17.93 11.58
CA TYR A 59 -4.57 -18.03 13.04
C TYR A 59 -5.91 -18.40 13.69
N GLY A 60 -6.96 -17.65 13.36
CA GLY A 60 -8.30 -17.87 13.89
C GLY A 60 -8.88 -19.25 13.54
N ALA A 61 -8.61 -19.75 12.33
CA ALA A 61 -9.07 -21.05 11.88
C ALA A 61 -8.28 -22.24 12.47
N SER A 62 -7.04 -22.02 12.96
CA SER A 62 -6.17 -23.06 13.50
C SER A 62 -6.19 -23.15 15.04
N HIS A 63 -6.56 -22.07 15.73
CA HIS A 63 -6.58 -22.01 17.19
C HIS A 63 -8.01 -22.03 17.70
N LYS A 64 -8.32 -23.01 18.55
CA LYS A 64 -9.61 -23.08 19.26
C LYS A 64 -9.55 -22.22 20.51
N TYR A 65 -10.71 -21.73 20.93
CA TYR A 65 -10.87 -21.00 22.18
C TYR A 65 -12.07 -21.53 22.95
N THR A 66 -12.09 -21.26 24.25
CA THR A 66 -13.27 -21.42 25.11
C THR A 66 -13.81 -20.03 25.42
N GLU A 67 -15.00 -19.94 26.03
CA GLU A 67 -15.56 -18.63 26.44
C GLU A 67 -14.58 -17.83 27.31
N PHE A 68 -13.81 -18.50 28.16
CA PHE A 68 -12.82 -17.86 29.05
C PHE A 68 -11.56 -17.38 28.33
N SER A 69 -11.18 -18.01 27.22
CA SER A 69 -9.95 -17.68 26.47
C SER A 69 -10.22 -16.92 25.17
N LYS A 70 -11.47 -16.53 24.93
CA LYS A 70 -11.90 -15.85 23.70
C LYS A 70 -11.18 -14.50 23.53
N ALA A 71 -11.04 -13.73 24.60
CA ALA A 71 -10.37 -12.43 24.55
C ALA A 71 -8.90 -12.54 24.14
N ASP A 72 -8.16 -13.50 24.72
CA ASP A 72 -6.76 -13.75 24.38
C ASP A 72 -6.61 -14.23 22.93
N TRP A 73 -7.56 -15.04 22.46
CA TRP A 73 -7.61 -15.48 21.07
C TRP A 73 -7.87 -14.32 20.10
N GLU A 74 -8.83 -13.45 20.40
CA GLU A 74 -9.11 -12.25 19.57
C GLU A 74 -7.90 -11.33 19.49
N GLN A 75 -7.20 -11.13 20.62
CA GLN A 75 -5.95 -10.38 20.65
C GLN A 75 -4.86 -11.04 19.81
N ALA A 76 -4.71 -12.36 19.88
CA ALA A 76 -3.71 -13.06 19.10
C ALA A 76 -4.01 -13.03 17.58
N VAL A 77 -5.28 -13.12 17.19
CA VAL A 77 -5.71 -12.89 15.79
C VAL A 77 -5.37 -11.46 15.36
N GLN A 78 -5.66 -10.47 16.20
CA GLN A 78 -5.35 -9.07 15.91
C GLN A 78 -3.84 -8.85 15.77
N ASN A 79 -3.03 -9.44 16.65
CA ASN A 79 -1.56 -9.35 16.57
C ASN A 79 -1.03 -9.98 15.27
N ALA A 80 -1.56 -11.14 14.87
CA ALA A 80 -1.19 -11.78 13.60
C ALA A 80 -1.50 -10.90 12.37
N VAL A 81 -2.56 -10.08 12.43
CA VAL A 81 -2.85 -9.07 11.41
C VAL A 81 -1.87 -7.90 11.50
N LEU A 82 -1.62 -7.38 12.70
CA LEU A 82 -0.75 -6.22 12.92
C LEU A 82 0.72 -6.48 12.57
N ASP A 83 1.22 -7.70 12.83
CA ASP A 83 2.60 -8.11 12.51
C ASP A 83 2.89 -7.99 11.00
N GLU A 84 1.89 -8.24 10.15
CA GLU A 84 2.02 -8.09 8.70
C GLU A 84 2.19 -6.62 8.26
N PHE A 85 1.65 -5.69 9.05
CA PHE A 85 1.82 -4.25 8.82
C PHE A 85 3.13 -3.71 9.40
N ALA A 86 3.83 -4.45 10.26
CA ALA A 86 5.13 -4.02 10.81
C ALA A 86 6.21 -3.89 9.73
N ALA A 87 6.03 -4.54 8.58
CA ALA A 87 6.90 -4.42 7.41
C ALA A 87 6.73 -3.10 6.66
N LEU A 88 5.67 -2.32 6.93
CA LEU A 88 5.46 -1.02 6.31
C LEU A 88 6.44 0.03 6.88
N PRO A 89 6.97 0.93 6.03
CA PRO A 89 7.70 2.10 6.50
C PRO A 89 6.86 2.90 7.50
N VAL A 90 7.47 3.42 8.58
CA VAL A 90 6.79 4.15 9.68
C VAL A 90 5.92 5.33 9.22
N THR A 91 6.15 5.85 8.02
CA THR A 91 5.32 6.89 7.38
C THR A 91 3.92 6.42 6.97
N GLU A 92 3.71 5.11 6.86
CA GLU A 92 2.46 4.44 6.56
C GLU A 92 1.82 4.03 7.88
N THR A 93 0.77 4.74 8.30
CA THR A 93 0.03 4.40 9.54
C THR A 93 -0.68 3.06 9.30
N GLY A 94 -0.61 2.11 10.24
CA GLY A 94 -1.10 0.71 10.09
C GLY A 94 -2.59 0.55 9.70
N PRO A 95 -3.20 -0.63 9.92
CA PRO A 95 -4.57 -0.87 9.45
C PRO A 95 -5.52 0.17 10.06
N THR A 96 -6.17 0.93 9.19
CA THR A 96 -7.13 1.97 9.59
C THR A 96 -8.47 1.38 9.99
N GLU A 97 -8.75 0.15 9.55
CA GLU A 97 -9.97 -0.57 9.88
C GLU A 97 -9.63 -2.06 10.03
N TYR A 98 -10.04 -2.65 11.14
CA TYR A 98 -9.96 -4.07 11.40
C TYR A 98 -11.30 -4.51 11.98
N ALA A 99 -11.96 -5.47 11.35
CA ALA A 99 -13.13 -6.10 11.91
C ALA A 99 -12.95 -7.62 11.89
N LEU A 100 -13.08 -8.21 13.08
CA LEU A 100 -13.12 -9.64 13.28
C LEU A 100 -14.58 -10.03 13.53
N SER A 101 -15.10 -10.95 12.72
CA SER A 101 -16.42 -11.54 12.99
C SER A 101 -16.30 -13.06 12.99
N VAL A 102 -16.70 -13.67 14.12
CA VAL A 102 -16.79 -15.12 14.25
C VAL A 102 -18.26 -15.48 14.23
N THR A 103 -18.68 -16.19 13.19
CA THR A 103 -20.05 -16.70 13.07
C THR A 103 -20.03 -18.19 13.30
N GLU A 104 -20.83 -18.67 14.25
CA GLU A 104 -21.05 -20.09 14.43
C GLU A 104 -22.15 -20.56 13.47
N ASN A 105 -21.83 -21.51 12.60
CA ASN A 105 -22.85 -22.12 11.75
C ASN A 105 -23.67 -23.14 12.56
N ALA A 106 -24.95 -23.30 12.21
CA ALA A 106 -25.91 -24.23 12.84
C ALA A 106 -25.46 -25.71 12.89
N SER A 107 -24.35 -26.06 12.24
CA SER A 107 -23.71 -27.38 12.22
C SER A 107 -22.52 -27.52 13.19
N GLY A 108 -22.27 -26.54 14.06
CA GLY A 108 -21.21 -26.57 15.09
C GLY A 108 -19.80 -26.24 14.56
N PHE A 109 -19.71 -25.64 13.36
CA PHE A 109 -18.45 -25.16 12.78
C PHE A 109 -18.34 -23.65 12.97
N HIS A 110 -17.25 -23.17 13.57
CA HIS A 110 -16.95 -21.74 13.64
C HIS A 110 -16.42 -21.26 12.28
N ARG A 111 -16.99 -20.18 11.75
CA ARG A 111 -16.49 -19.46 10.57
C ARG A 111 -15.83 -18.19 11.05
N VAL A 112 -14.56 -18.02 10.70
CA VAL A 112 -13.79 -16.81 11.00
C VAL A 112 -13.78 -15.94 9.74
N ARG A 113 -14.38 -14.76 9.84
CA ARG A 113 -14.29 -13.71 8.82
C ARG A 113 -13.42 -12.59 9.37
N ILE A 114 -12.45 -12.18 8.58
CA ILE A 114 -11.59 -11.03 8.89
C ILE A 114 -11.71 -10.03 7.76
N ASP A 115 -12.00 -8.80 8.14
CA ASP A 115 -12.01 -7.62 7.28
C ASP A 115 -10.83 -6.74 7.69
N VAL A 116 -9.94 -6.47 6.74
CA VAL A 116 -8.78 -5.60 6.93
C VAL A 116 -8.88 -4.45 5.93
N GLY A 117 -8.80 -3.23 6.44
CA GLY A 117 -8.84 -2.00 5.67
C GLY A 117 -7.62 -1.13 5.95
N TYR A 118 -7.10 -0.54 4.88
CA TYR A 118 -5.99 0.39 4.91
C TYR A 118 -6.32 1.64 4.09
N ARG A 119 -6.15 2.83 4.69
CA ARG A 119 -6.30 4.11 3.99
C ARG A 119 -4.98 4.53 3.36
N PHE A 120 -4.89 4.38 2.04
CA PHE A 120 -3.76 4.83 1.26
C PHE A 120 -3.83 6.34 1.02
N ASN A 121 -2.72 7.05 1.21
CA ASN A 121 -2.56 8.45 0.86
C ASN A 121 -1.52 8.62 -0.27
N ALA A 122 -1.97 9.19 -1.38
CA ALA A 122 -1.12 9.51 -2.52
C ALA A 122 -0.14 10.63 -2.16
N ILE A 123 1.12 10.51 -2.57
CA ILE A 123 2.11 11.59 -2.38
C ILE A 123 1.77 12.78 -3.26
N VAL A 124 1.32 12.51 -4.49
CA VAL A 124 0.95 13.57 -5.43
C VAL A 124 -0.56 13.76 -5.43
N PRO A 125 -1.06 15.00 -5.27
CA PRO A 125 -2.48 15.29 -5.44
C PRO A 125 -2.83 15.26 -6.94
N TRP A 126 -3.21 14.09 -7.41
CA TRP A 126 -3.58 13.87 -8.80
C TRP A 126 -4.86 14.61 -9.16
N PRO A 127 -4.86 15.49 -10.18
CA PRO A 127 -6.07 16.22 -10.56
C PRO A 127 -7.14 15.24 -11.04
N GLY A 128 -8.31 15.27 -10.41
CA GLY A 128 -9.44 14.40 -10.72
C GLY A 128 -9.44 13.04 -10.02
N LEU A 129 -8.46 12.73 -9.16
CA LEU A 129 -8.47 11.57 -8.28
C LEU A 129 -8.45 12.00 -6.81
N PRO A 130 -9.14 11.29 -5.91
CA PRO A 130 -9.02 11.54 -4.48
C PRO A 130 -7.60 11.19 -4.00
N SER A 131 -7.06 12.01 -3.10
CA SER A 131 -5.75 11.76 -2.47
C SER A 131 -5.78 10.60 -1.48
N GLU A 132 -6.96 10.29 -0.95
CA GLU A 132 -7.19 9.17 -0.04
C GLU A 132 -7.96 8.05 -0.76
N LEU A 133 -7.47 6.83 -0.66
CA LEU A 133 -8.09 5.63 -1.19
C LEU A 133 -8.17 4.55 -0.12
N ASP A 134 -9.38 4.08 0.19
CA ASP A 134 -9.58 2.98 1.13
C ASP A 134 -9.39 1.63 0.40
N ILE A 135 -8.29 0.94 0.72
CA ILE A 135 -7.97 -0.39 0.23
C ILE A 135 -8.47 -1.41 1.26
N ARG A 136 -9.50 -2.19 0.91
CA ARG A 136 -10.11 -3.19 1.80
C ARG A 136 -10.00 -4.59 1.21
N HIS A 137 -9.78 -5.58 2.08
CA HIS A 137 -9.85 -6.99 1.73
C HIS A 137 -10.53 -7.77 2.85
N HIS A 138 -11.39 -8.71 2.47
CA HIS A 138 -12.06 -9.61 3.40
C HIS A 138 -11.76 -11.05 3.02
N VAL A 139 -11.55 -11.90 4.03
CA VAL A 139 -11.31 -13.33 3.86
C VAL A 139 -12.14 -14.12 4.86
N GLU A 140 -12.68 -15.24 4.39
CA GLU A 140 -13.46 -16.18 5.19
C GLU A 140 -12.78 -17.54 5.24
N PHE A 141 -12.58 -18.08 6.44
CA PHE A 141 -12.14 -19.45 6.66
C PHE A 141 -13.13 -20.20 7.53
N ASN A 142 -13.38 -21.46 7.17
CA ASN A 142 -14.03 -22.41 8.08
C ASN A 142 -12.97 -22.95 9.04
N GLN A 143 -13.26 -22.94 10.34
CA GLN A 143 -12.35 -23.49 11.34
C GLN A 143 -12.25 -25.01 11.17
N PHE A 144 -11.02 -25.53 11.16
CA PHE A 144 -10.77 -26.96 10.98
C PHE A 144 -10.84 -27.70 12.33
N ARG A 145 -11.26 -28.97 12.29
CA ARG A 145 -11.55 -29.79 13.47
C ARG A 145 -10.29 -30.29 14.16
#